data_AF-A0AAE0GUJ8-F1
#
_entry.id   AF-A0AAE0GUJ8-F1
#
_cell.length_a   1.000
_cell.length_b   1.000
_cell.length_c   1.000
_cell.angle_alpha   90.00
_cell.angle_beta   90.00
_cell.angle_gamma   90.00
#
_symmetry.space_group_name_H-M   'P 1'
#
loop_
_entity.id
_entity.type
_entity.pdbx_description
1 polymer ?
#
loop_
_entity_poly.entity_id
_entity_poly.type
_entity_poly.pdbx_seq_one_letter_code
_entity_poly.pdbx_strand_id
1 'polypeptide(L)'
;MSIDEDAASRGISARCPTDSWKRGISADEWGPDGWCLLHFVAMAMPPALDATSRFRFVSYVRTLAFVLPCYACRRHCHAYFESLEQCALRTRWDCVTLIGDFHNAVNVRLGKPVVHPDIRSRTISVECAISSYRRFRESVRRACPVFTTDEELECFRGHFRMLRELLTESDRPGSSNFSR
;
A
#
# COMPACT_ATOMS: atom_id res chain seq x y z
N MET A 1 -15.46 -3.26 -40.86
CA MET A 1 -16.48 -4.18 -40.31
C MET A 1 -16.53 -3.95 -38.81
N SER A 2 -17.58 -3.28 -38.36
CA SER A 2 -17.83 -2.90 -36.96
C SER A 2 -18.74 -3.95 -36.33
N ILE A 3 -18.42 -4.40 -35.11
CA ILE A 3 -19.00 -5.58 -34.43
C ILE A 3 -20.13 -5.15 -33.47
N ASP A 4 -20.97 -4.18 -33.83
CA ASP A 4 -21.89 -3.55 -32.86
C ASP A 4 -23.39 -3.57 -33.25
N GLU A 5 -23.82 -4.40 -34.20
CA GLU A 5 -25.22 -4.36 -34.68
C GLU A 5 -26.22 -5.36 -34.06
N ASP A 6 -25.82 -6.29 -33.19
CA ASP A 6 -26.73 -7.41 -32.81
C ASP A 6 -27.28 -7.41 -31.37
N ALA A 7 -27.06 -6.35 -30.57
CA ALA A 7 -27.46 -6.34 -29.16
C ALA A 7 -28.85 -5.73 -28.86
N ALA A 8 -29.55 -5.18 -29.86
CA ALA A 8 -30.73 -4.33 -29.63
C ALA A 8 -32.08 -5.08 -29.47
N SER A 9 -32.14 -6.40 -29.63
CA SER A 9 -33.43 -7.13 -29.75
C SER A 9 -33.97 -7.76 -28.46
N ARG A 10 -33.33 -7.61 -27.30
CA ARG A 10 -33.68 -8.41 -26.10
C ARG A 10 -34.16 -7.66 -24.85
N GLY A 11 -34.35 -6.34 -24.87
CA GLY A 11 -35.08 -5.64 -23.79
C GLY A 11 -34.51 -5.80 -22.36
N ILE A 12 -33.30 -6.34 -22.18
CA ILE A 12 -32.62 -6.45 -20.90
C ILE A 12 -31.76 -5.19 -20.71
N SER A 13 -32.29 -4.23 -19.96
CA SER A 13 -31.53 -3.07 -19.46
C SER A 13 -30.57 -3.53 -18.35
N ALA A 14 -29.40 -4.01 -18.75
CA ALA A 14 -28.22 -4.00 -17.90
C ALA A 14 -26.99 -3.99 -18.82
N ARG A 15 -26.53 -2.78 -19.16
CA ARG A 15 -25.22 -2.62 -19.79
C ARG A 15 -24.19 -3.26 -18.87
N CYS A 16 -23.63 -4.39 -19.28
CA CYS A 16 -22.38 -4.88 -18.71
C CYS A 16 -21.38 -3.71 -18.81
N PRO A 17 -20.77 -3.23 -17.71
CA PRO A 17 -19.88 -2.08 -17.76
C PRO A 17 -18.60 -2.51 -18.46
N THR A 18 -18.53 -2.35 -19.78
CA THR A 18 -17.46 -2.81 -20.67
C THR A 18 -16.10 -2.16 -20.43
N ASP A 19 -15.93 -1.38 -19.35
CA ASP A 19 -14.68 -0.71 -18.99
C ASP A 19 -14.54 -0.48 -17.47
N SER A 20 -15.17 -1.32 -16.64
CA SER A 20 -15.17 -1.13 -15.18
C SER A 20 -13.76 -1.07 -14.56
N TRP A 21 -12.79 -1.80 -15.11
CA TRP A 21 -11.38 -1.78 -14.67
C TRP A 21 -10.68 -0.43 -14.94
N LYS A 22 -11.14 0.35 -15.94
CA LYS A 22 -10.60 1.70 -16.23
C LYS A 22 -11.02 2.72 -15.17
N ARG A 23 -12.08 2.45 -14.40
CA ARG A 23 -12.55 3.36 -13.34
C ARG A 23 -11.56 3.47 -12.18
N GLY A 24 -10.61 2.53 -12.04
CA GLY A 24 -9.58 2.53 -11.01
C GLY A 24 -10.16 2.49 -9.59
N ILE A 25 -9.32 2.25 -8.59
CA ILE A 25 -9.71 2.42 -7.18
C ILE A 25 -9.46 3.89 -6.82
N SER A 26 -10.41 4.55 -6.14
CA SER A 26 -10.28 5.98 -5.83
C SER A 26 -9.12 6.24 -4.86
N ALA A 27 -8.53 7.43 -4.92
CA ALA A 27 -7.38 7.78 -4.10
C ALA A 27 -7.65 7.66 -2.59
N ASP A 28 -8.89 7.92 -2.15
CA ASP A 28 -9.28 7.84 -0.75
C ASP A 28 -9.46 6.39 -0.26
N GLU A 29 -9.79 5.47 -1.16
CA GLU A 29 -9.95 4.05 -0.84
C GLU A 29 -8.60 3.33 -0.68
N TRP A 30 -7.71 3.40 -1.69
CA TRP A 30 -6.44 2.67 -1.65
C TRP A 30 -5.29 3.47 -1.01
N GLY A 31 -5.35 4.80 -1.10
CA GLY A 31 -4.23 5.68 -0.77
C GLY A 31 -3.73 5.50 0.66
N PRO A 32 -4.60 5.45 1.69
CA PRO A 32 -4.17 5.29 3.07
C PRO A 32 -3.34 4.01 3.32
N ASP A 33 -3.70 2.86 2.75
CA ASP A 33 -2.92 1.62 2.87
C ASP A 33 -1.67 1.64 1.99
N GLY A 34 -1.79 2.19 0.76
CA GLY A 34 -0.67 2.37 -0.15
C GLY A 34 0.45 3.21 0.46
N TRP A 35 0.13 4.34 1.10
CA TRP A 35 1.11 5.16 1.79
C TRP A 35 1.82 4.43 2.92
N CYS A 36 1.11 3.56 3.64
CA CYS A 36 1.71 2.76 4.70
C CYS A 36 2.73 1.75 4.17
N LEU A 37 2.39 1.05 3.08
CA LEU A 37 3.34 0.18 2.40
C LEU A 37 4.60 0.95 1.96
N LEU A 38 4.42 2.11 1.30
CA LEU A 38 5.54 2.92 0.81
C LEU A 38 6.48 3.36 1.94
N HIS A 39 5.91 3.83 3.05
CA HIS A 39 6.68 4.23 4.22
C HIS A 39 7.41 3.05 4.86
N PHE A 40 6.78 1.87 4.94
CA PHE A 40 7.43 0.66 5.45
C PHE A 40 8.60 0.21 4.58
N VAL A 41 8.42 0.20 3.25
CA VAL A 41 9.50 -0.16 2.32
C VAL A 41 10.69 0.79 2.50
N ALA A 42 10.44 2.10 2.61
CA ALA A 42 11.51 3.07 2.85
C ALA A 42 12.22 2.83 4.20
N MET A 43 11.48 2.55 5.28
CA MET A 43 12.04 2.26 6.61
C MET A 43 12.81 0.92 6.69
N ALA A 44 12.52 -0.02 5.80
CA ALA A 44 13.19 -1.31 5.71
C ALA A 44 14.49 -1.26 4.89
N MET A 45 14.80 -0.14 4.23
CA MET A 45 16.06 0.00 3.48
C MET A 45 17.28 -0.10 4.40
N PRO A 46 18.43 -0.59 3.91
CA PRO A 46 19.65 -0.67 4.71
C PRO A 46 20.07 0.73 5.23
N PRO A 47 20.70 0.83 6.41
CA PRO A 47 21.17 2.12 6.94
C PRO A 47 22.02 2.92 5.95
N ALA A 48 22.89 2.24 5.20
CA ALA A 48 23.66 2.78 4.08
C ALA A 48 23.31 2.05 2.78
N LEU A 49 23.08 2.80 1.70
CA LEU A 49 22.71 2.24 0.39
C LEU A 49 23.95 2.04 -0.47
N ASP A 50 24.18 0.79 -0.87
CA ASP A 50 25.06 0.48 -2.00
C ASP A 50 24.40 0.81 -3.35
N ALA A 51 25.15 0.62 -4.44
CA ALA A 51 24.63 0.87 -5.79
C ALA A 51 23.40 0.01 -6.13
N THR A 52 23.35 -1.24 -5.67
CA THR A 52 22.28 -2.20 -5.97
C THR A 52 21.01 -1.85 -5.21
N SER A 53 21.08 -1.63 -3.90
CA SER A 53 19.95 -1.21 -3.06
C SER A 53 19.36 0.11 -3.53
N ARG A 54 20.20 1.08 -3.88
CA ARG A 54 19.77 2.35 -4.47
C ARG A 54 19.04 2.14 -5.80
N PHE A 55 19.61 1.37 -6.71
CA PHE A 55 18.99 1.07 -8.01
C PHE A 55 17.61 0.39 -7.83
N ARG A 56 17.53 -0.61 -6.94
CA ARG A 56 16.28 -1.33 -6.65
C ARG A 56 15.21 -0.41 -6.07
N PHE A 57 15.56 0.44 -5.11
CA PHE A 57 14.60 1.37 -4.51
C PHE A 57 14.11 2.41 -5.52
N VAL A 58 15.00 2.99 -6.33
CA VAL A 58 14.58 3.94 -7.38
C VAL A 58 13.70 3.24 -8.43
N SER A 59 14.05 2.03 -8.83
CA SER A 59 13.25 1.24 -9.78
C SER A 59 11.87 0.93 -9.21
N TYR A 60 11.79 0.61 -7.92
CA TYR A 60 10.54 0.40 -7.21
C TYR A 60 9.64 1.65 -7.23
N VAL A 61 10.14 2.81 -6.80
CA VAL A 61 9.32 4.03 -6.75
C VAL A 61 8.91 4.52 -8.15
N ARG A 62 9.75 4.33 -9.17
CA ARG A 62 9.39 4.63 -10.56
C ARG A 62 8.31 3.69 -11.10
N THR A 63 8.32 2.43 -10.69
CA THR A 63 7.30 1.45 -11.09
C THR A 63 5.90 1.85 -10.61
N LEU A 64 5.78 2.61 -9.51
CA LEU A 64 4.50 3.10 -8.99
C LEU A 64 3.68 3.85 -10.06
N ALA A 65 4.34 4.62 -10.93
CA ALA A 65 3.68 5.32 -12.03
C ALA A 65 2.84 4.41 -12.95
N PHE A 66 3.12 3.11 -12.98
CA PHE A 66 2.43 2.14 -13.82
C PHE A 66 1.44 1.26 -13.04
N VAL A 67 1.76 0.96 -11.77
CA VAL A 67 1.02 -0.04 -10.99
C VAL A 67 0.00 0.54 -10.01
N LEU A 68 0.02 1.84 -9.72
CA LEU A 68 -0.98 2.43 -8.81
C LEU A 68 -2.41 2.23 -9.36
N PRO A 69 -3.38 1.80 -8.54
CA PRO A 69 -4.72 1.45 -9.00
C PRO A 69 -5.58 2.66 -9.36
N CYS A 70 -5.13 3.86 -9.02
CA CYS A 70 -5.77 5.15 -9.33
C CYS A 70 -5.12 5.78 -10.56
N TYR A 71 -5.90 5.99 -11.63
CA TYR A 71 -5.42 6.54 -12.89
C TYR A 71 -4.77 7.94 -12.74
N ALA A 72 -5.42 8.87 -12.04
CA ALA A 72 -4.87 10.21 -11.80
C ALA A 72 -3.59 10.16 -10.94
N CYS A 73 -3.53 9.24 -9.99
CA CYS A 73 -2.39 9.06 -9.10
C CYS A 73 -1.14 8.59 -9.87
N ARG A 74 -1.30 7.72 -10.86
CA ARG A 74 -0.22 7.30 -11.77
C ARG A 74 0.44 8.48 -12.48
N ARG A 75 -0.36 9.37 -13.07
CA ARG A 75 0.14 10.56 -13.78
C ARG A 75 0.92 11.50 -12.86
N HIS A 76 0.39 11.77 -11.67
CA HIS A 76 1.07 12.60 -10.68
C HIS A 76 2.35 11.95 -10.13
N CYS A 77 2.32 10.63 -9.93
CA CYS A 77 3.48 9.85 -9.49
C CYS A 77 4.60 9.89 -10.53
N HIS A 78 4.27 9.73 -11.81
CA HIS A 78 5.21 9.87 -12.92
C HIS A 78 5.89 11.24 -12.89
N ALA A 79 5.10 12.32 -12.89
CA ALA A 79 5.61 13.69 -12.89
C ALA A 79 6.51 13.99 -11.69
N TYR A 80 6.20 13.42 -10.51
CA TYR A 80 7.02 13.63 -9.31
C TYR A 80 8.39 12.94 -9.39
N PHE A 81 8.45 11.70 -9.91
CA PHE A 81 9.69 10.91 -9.93
C PHE A 81 10.51 11.05 -11.22
N GLU A 82 10.00 11.77 -12.22
CA GLU A 82 10.73 12.07 -13.46
C GLU A 82 11.98 12.90 -13.20
N SER A 83 11.94 13.81 -12.21
CA SER A 83 13.08 14.65 -11.81
C SER A 83 14.00 14.00 -10.77
N LEU A 84 13.80 12.73 -10.41
CA LEU A 84 14.59 12.07 -9.37
C LEU A 84 15.97 11.66 -9.89
N GLU A 85 17.02 12.27 -9.34
CA GLU A 85 18.41 11.84 -9.55
C GLU A 85 18.77 10.64 -8.65
N GLN A 86 19.26 9.55 -9.24
CA GLN A 86 19.56 8.32 -8.50
C GLN A 86 20.66 8.50 -7.45
N CYS A 87 21.67 9.32 -7.74
CA CYS A 87 22.85 9.53 -6.89
C CYS A 87 22.55 10.29 -5.59
N ALA A 88 21.35 10.87 -5.45
CA ALA A 88 20.95 11.62 -4.26
C ALA A 88 20.68 10.71 -3.04
N LEU A 89 20.36 9.43 -3.24
CA LEU A 89 20.04 8.52 -2.14
C LEU A 89 21.28 7.78 -1.62
N ARG A 90 21.64 7.98 -0.35
CA ARG A 90 22.83 7.40 0.30
C ARG A 90 22.48 6.58 1.53
N THR A 91 21.39 6.90 2.20
CA THR A 91 20.98 6.31 3.47
C THR A 91 19.51 5.93 3.44
N ARG A 92 19.10 5.05 4.36
CA ARG A 92 17.68 4.79 4.60
C ARG A 92 16.89 6.08 4.83
N TRP A 93 17.47 7.06 5.52
CA TRP A 93 16.79 8.31 5.82
C TRP A 93 16.51 9.15 4.57
N ASP A 94 17.35 9.05 3.55
CA ASP A 94 17.08 9.69 2.25
C ASP A 94 15.87 9.03 1.57
N CYS A 95 15.73 7.70 1.66
CA CYS A 95 14.55 6.98 1.16
C CYS A 95 13.27 7.40 1.90
N VAL A 96 13.34 7.49 3.24
CA VAL A 96 12.21 7.92 4.09
C VAL A 96 11.81 9.36 3.77
N THR A 97 12.79 10.24 3.63
CA THR A 97 12.59 11.65 3.26
C THR A 97 11.95 11.76 1.89
N LEU A 98 12.45 11.03 0.88
CA LEU A 98 11.88 11.02 -0.46
C LEU A 98 10.40 10.62 -0.48
N ILE A 99 10.01 9.56 0.23
CA ILE A 99 8.60 9.14 0.32
C ILE A 99 7.77 10.13 1.14
N GLY A 100 8.34 10.71 2.20
CA GLY A 100 7.72 11.77 2.99
C GLY A 100 7.40 13.01 2.16
N ASP A 101 8.38 13.47 1.38
CA ASP A 101 8.25 14.63 0.50
C ASP A 101 7.27 14.35 -0.63
N PHE A 102 7.29 13.15 -1.20
CA PHE A 102 6.29 12.74 -2.18
C PHE A 102 4.88 12.79 -1.61
N HIS A 103 4.68 12.25 -0.40
CA HIS A 103 3.40 12.32 0.29
C HIS A 103 3.00 13.78 0.56
N ASN A 104 3.92 14.61 1.00
CA ASN A 104 3.66 16.03 1.26
C ASN A 104 3.32 16.80 -0.02
N ALA A 105 3.97 16.51 -1.15
CA ALA A 105 3.62 17.09 -2.44
C ALA A 105 2.17 16.73 -2.86
N VAL A 106 1.73 15.50 -2.55
CA VAL A 106 0.33 15.11 -2.71
C VAL A 106 -0.58 15.85 -1.72
N ASN A 107 -0.18 15.99 -0.46
CA ASN A 107 -0.94 16.73 0.55
C ASN A 107 -1.17 18.19 0.13
N VAL A 108 -0.10 18.89 -0.28
CA VAL A 108 -0.18 20.28 -0.76
C VAL A 108 -1.17 20.40 -1.92
N ARG A 109 -1.07 19.52 -2.93
CA ARG A 109 -2.00 19.51 -4.07
C ARG A 109 -3.46 19.31 -3.65
N LEU A 110 -3.69 18.54 -2.59
CA LEU A 110 -5.03 18.25 -2.06
C LEU A 110 -5.46 19.21 -0.93
N GLY A 111 -4.69 20.26 -0.64
CA GLY A 111 -4.99 21.19 0.46
C GLY A 111 -4.90 20.56 1.87
N LYS A 112 -4.18 19.44 2.01
CA LYS A 112 -3.94 18.77 3.30
C LYS A 112 -2.67 19.32 3.98
N PRO A 113 -2.57 19.26 5.32
CA PRO A 113 -1.38 19.73 6.02
C PRO A 113 -0.10 19.01 5.60
N VAL A 114 1.01 19.74 5.58
CA VAL A 114 2.36 19.18 5.43
C VAL A 114 2.76 18.54 6.75
N VAL A 115 3.32 17.32 6.68
CA VAL A 115 3.79 16.59 7.86
C VAL A 115 5.31 16.61 7.89
N HIS A 116 5.90 17.07 9.00
CA HIS A 116 7.35 17.16 9.12
C HIS A 116 8.02 15.76 9.11
N PRO A 117 9.12 15.56 8.35
CA PRO A 117 9.78 14.25 8.20
C PRO A 117 10.21 13.60 9.53
N ASP A 118 10.65 14.40 10.51
CA ASP A 118 11.16 13.93 11.80
C ASP A 118 10.07 13.37 12.75
N ILE A 119 8.81 13.81 12.58
CA ILE A 119 7.68 13.27 13.36
C ILE A 119 7.25 11.91 12.78
N ARG A 120 7.30 11.78 11.46
CA ARG A 120 6.81 10.59 10.74
C ARG A 120 7.71 9.37 10.94
N SER A 121 9.02 9.52 10.95
CA SER A 121 9.96 8.40 11.10
C SER A 121 9.78 7.57 12.38
N ARG A 122 9.23 8.17 13.44
CA ARG A 122 9.03 7.53 14.75
C ARG A 122 7.63 6.95 14.96
N THR A 123 6.62 7.47 14.26
CA THR A 123 5.21 7.06 14.46
C THR A 123 4.56 6.40 13.25
N ILE A 124 5.21 6.45 12.07
CA ILE A 124 4.69 5.89 10.81
C ILE A 124 4.17 4.49 10.99
N SER A 125 4.90 3.61 11.68
CA SER A 125 4.53 2.20 11.76
C SER A 125 3.28 1.96 12.58
N VAL A 126 3.19 2.66 13.71
CA VAL A 126 2.07 2.54 14.65
C VAL A 126 0.84 3.26 14.10
N GLU A 127 0.98 4.48 13.60
CA GLU A 127 -0.13 5.24 13.00
C GLU A 127 -0.68 4.54 11.75
N CYS A 128 0.19 3.97 10.91
CA CYS A 128 -0.25 3.20 9.76
C CYS A 128 -0.98 1.92 10.14
N ALA A 129 -0.42 1.14 11.07
CA ALA A 129 -1.05 -0.09 11.53
C ALA A 129 -2.42 0.20 12.19
N ILE A 130 -2.48 1.20 13.07
CA ILE A 130 -3.73 1.61 13.73
C ILE A 130 -4.74 2.10 12.70
N SER A 131 -4.32 2.94 11.75
CA SER A 131 -5.22 3.50 10.74
C SER A 131 -5.75 2.43 9.79
N SER A 132 -4.90 1.50 9.35
CA SER A 132 -5.30 0.38 8.50
C SER A 132 -6.29 -0.54 9.23
N TYR A 133 -6.00 -0.88 10.48
CA TYR A 133 -6.90 -1.68 11.31
C TYR A 133 -8.26 -1.01 11.55
N ARG A 134 -8.28 0.30 11.84
CA ARG A 134 -9.53 1.07 12.00
C ARG A 134 -10.37 1.06 10.72
N ARG A 135 -9.73 1.24 9.55
CA ARG A 135 -10.41 1.22 8.24
C ARG A 135 -10.99 -0.15 7.92
N PHE A 136 -10.22 -1.22 8.14
CA PHE A 136 -10.71 -2.59 8.00
C PHE A 136 -11.93 -2.84 8.91
N ARG A 137 -11.83 -2.48 10.19
CA ARG A 137 -12.94 -2.63 11.16
C ARG A 137 -14.20 -1.90 10.71
N GLU A 138 -14.07 -0.68 10.22
CA GLU A 138 -15.21 0.10 9.71
C GLU A 138 -15.82 -0.52 8.44
N SER A 139 -14.99 -1.02 7.53
CA SER A 139 -15.45 -1.74 6.33
C SER A 139 -16.25 -3.00 6.71
N VAL A 140 -15.76 -3.78 7.67
CA VAL A 140 -16.45 -4.97 8.18
C VAL A 140 -17.78 -4.60 8.82
N ARG A 141 -17.81 -3.57 9.68
CA ARG A 141 -19.04 -3.07 10.32
C ARG A 141 -20.10 -2.64 9.30
N ARG A 142 -19.70 -1.98 8.21
CA ARG A 142 -20.63 -1.52 7.15
C ARG A 142 -21.16 -2.67 6.31
N ALA A 143 -20.31 -3.63 5.96
CA ALA A 143 -20.71 -4.77 5.13
C ALA A 143 -21.47 -5.85 5.92
N CYS A 144 -21.22 -5.95 7.23
CA CYS A 144 -21.86 -6.92 8.10
C CYS A 144 -22.15 -6.29 9.49
N PRO A 145 -23.33 -5.68 9.69
CA PRO A 145 -23.70 -5.03 10.94
C PRO A 145 -23.85 -5.98 12.13
N VAL A 146 -23.79 -7.29 11.89
CA VAL A 146 -23.94 -8.33 12.92
C VAL A 146 -22.64 -8.47 13.74
N PHE A 147 -21.46 -8.21 13.15
CA PHE A 147 -20.17 -8.26 13.85
C PHE A 147 -19.82 -6.90 14.46
N THR A 148 -20.41 -6.55 15.61
CA THR A 148 -20.29 -5.18 16.16
C THR A 148 -19.73 -5.08 17.58
N THR A 149 -19.54 -6.18 18.31
CA THR A 149 -19.07 -6.11 19.71
C THR A 149 -17.56 -6.37 19.83
N ASP A 150 -16.96 -5.87 20.92
CA ASP A 150 -15.53 -6.05 21.22
C ASP A 150 -15.16 -7.52 21.54
N GLU A 151 -16.14 -8.39 21.84
CA GLU A 151 -15.99 -9.82 22.09
C GLU A 151 -15.61 -10.62 20.82
N GLU A 152 -16.19 -10.26 19.67
CA GLU A 152 -15.90 -10.92 18.38
C GLU A 152 -14.57 -10.44 17.78
N LEU A 153 -14.14 -9.23 18.14
CA LEU A 153 -12.79 -8.72 17.90
C LEU A 153 -11.73 -9.59 18.61
N GLU A 154 -12.08 -10.14 19.78
CA GLU A 154 -11.25 -11.06 20.55
C GLU A 154 -11.14 -12.44 19.86
N CYS A 155 -12.21 -12.90 19.19
CA CYS A 155 -12.21 -14.09 18.34
C CYS A 155 -11.32 -13.91 17.09
N PHE A 156 -11.39 -12.74 16.44
CA PHE A 156 -10.52 -12.41 15.31
C PHE A 156 -9.05 -12.23 15.73
N ARG A 157 -8.79 -11.67 16.92
CA ARG A 157 -7.46 -11.66 17.56
C ARG A 157 -6.94 -13.06 17.83
N GLY A 158 -7.81 -14.02 18.16
CA GLY A 158 -7.49 -15.44 18.27
C GLY A 158 -6.93 -16.02 16.97
N HIS A 159 -7.51 -15.66 15.83
CA HIS A 159 -7.02 -16.08 14.49
C HIS A 159 -5.62 -15.55 14.17
N PHE A 160 -5.29 -14.32 14.58
CA PHE A 160 -3.92 -13.78 14.45
C PHE A 160 -2.94 -14.31 15.51
N ARG A 161 -3.43 -14.77 16.66
CA ARG A 161 -2.63 -15.50 17.66
C ARG A 161 -2.13 -16.83 17.09
N MET A 162 -2.98 -17.53 16.32
CA MET A 162 -2.62 -18.73 15.57
C MET A 162 -1.55 -18.46 14.49
N LEU A 163 -1.63 -17.34 13.78
CA LEU A 163 -0.57 -16.91 12.83
C LEU A 163 0.75 -16.59 13.53
N ARG A 164 0.71 -16.02 14.73
CA ARG A 164 1.90 -15.79 15.56
C ARG A 164 2.52 -17.10 16.03
N GLU A 165 1.69 -18.07 16.42
CA GLU A 165 2.14 -19.42 16.83
C GLU A 165 2.77 -20.19 15.66
N LEU A 166 2.15 -20.16 14.47
CA LEU A 166 2.68 -20.75 13.23
C LEU A 166 4.00 -20.12 12.78
N LEU A 167 4.20 -18.82 12.99
CA LEU A 167 5.46 -18.14 12.69
C LEU A 167 6.53 -18.44 13.75
N THR A 168 6.16 -18.65 15.02
CA THR A 168 7.11 -19.05 16.08
C THR A 168 7.47 -20.53 16.08
N GLU A 169 6.67 -21.41 15.47
CA GLU A 169 7.04 -22.82 15.28
C GLU A 169 8.15 -23.01 14.24
N SER A 170 8.32 -22.06 13.30
CA SER A 170 9.40 -22.10 12.31
C SER A 170 10.80 -21.76 12.87
N ASP A 171 10.91 -21.33 14.12
CA ASP A 171 12.14 -20.86 14.78
C ASP A 171 12.65 -21.76 15.92
N ARG A 172 12.25 -23.05 15.99
CA ARG A 172 12.92 -23.99 16.92
C ARG A 172 14.23 -24.53 16.33
N PRO A 173 15.40 -24.28 16.93
CA PRO A 173 16.62 -24.96 16.53
C PRO A 173 16.65 -26.36 17.16
N GLY A 174 16.67 -27.39 16.31
CA GLY A 174 17.23 -28.70 16.65
C GLY A 174 16.27 -29.89 16.57
N SER A 175 16.35 -30.63 15.46
CA SER A 175 16.59 -32.07 15.53
C SER A 175 17.54 -32.48 14.39
N SER A 176 18.76 -32.80 14.81
CA SER A 176 19.70 -33.63 14.07
C SER A 176 19.03 -34.91 13.58
N ASN A 177 19.18 -35.23 12.30
CA ASN A 177 19.72 -36.50 11.80
C ASN A 177 19.37 -36.67 10.31
N PHE A 178 20.36 -36.44 9.45
CA PHE A 178 20.44 -37.15 8.18
C PHE A 178 21.81 -37.83 8.12
N SER A 179 21.81 -39.09 8.56
CA SER A 179 22.82 -40.07 8.15
C SER A 179 22.18 -40.97 7.11
N ARG A 180 22.60 -40.81 5.86
CA ARG A 180 23.10 -41.87 4.96
C ARG A 180 23.54 -41.25 3.64
#